data_AF-A0A2V9N5A4-F1
#
_entry.id   AF-A0A2V9N5A4-F1
#
_cell.length_a   1.000
_cell.length_b   1.000
_cell.length_c   1.000
_cell.angle_alpha   90.00
_cell.angle_beta   90.00
_cell.angle_gamma   90.00
#
_symmetry.space_group_name_H-M   'P 1'
#
loop_
_entity.id
_entity.type
_entity.pdbx_description
1 polymer ?
#
loop_
_entity_poly.entity_id
_entity_poly.type
_entity_poly.pdbx_seq_one_letter_code
_entity_poly.pdbx_strand_id
1 'polypeptide(L)' 'MKLNHLNLTVSNVLETHRFLQKHFGLEGLGGEPSEAMGFLSDDNGLVLSLFRAAKGT' A
#
# COMPACT_ATOMS: atom_id res chain seq x y z
N MET A 1 -18.16 4.48 -13.17
CA MET A 1 -16.89 4.11 -12.53
C MET A 1 -16.77 4.90 -11.23
N LYS A 2 -16.46 4.25 -10.11
CA LYS A 2 -16.19 4.89 -8.82
C LYS A 2 -14.68 4.93 -8.59
N LEU A 3 -14.19 5.93 -7.85
CA LEU A 3 -12.79 5.98 -7.45
C LEU A 3 -12.49 4.79 -6.54
N ASN A 4 -11.56 3.94 -6.96
CA ASN A 4 -11.20 2.71 -6.24
C ASN A 4 -9.68 2.44 -6.23
N HIS A 5 -8.87 3.42 -6.64
CA HIS A 5 -7.42 3.31 -6.56
C HIS A 5 -6.86 4.56 -5.88
N LEU A 6 -6.03 4.36 -4.86
CA LEU A 6 -5.30 5.43 -4.18
C LEU A 6 -3.81 5.09 -4.14
N ASN A 7 -2.98 6.07 -4.49
CA ASN A 7 -1.54 5.98 -4.32
C ASN A 7 -1.11 6.77 -3.08
N LEU A 8 -0.52 6.09 -2.10
CA LEU A 8 -0.03 6.71 -0.88
C LEU A 8 1.50 6.64 -0.84
N THR A 9 2.13 7.81 -0.93
CA THR A 9 3.58 7.93 -0.73
C THR A 9 3.90 7.90 0.76
N VAL A 10 4.79 7.00 1.18
CA VAL A 10 5.11 6.74 2.59
C VAL A 10 6.62 6.73 2.84
N SER A 11 7.04 6.96 4.08
CA SER A 11 8.46 6.90 4.47
C SER A 11 9.00 5.46 4.55
N ASN A 12 8.16 4.52 4.99
CA ASN A 12 8.50 3.11 5.15
C ASN A 12 7.38 2.23 4.58
N VAL A 13 7.64 1.57 3.45
CA VAL A 13 6.64 0.76 2.76
C VAL A 13 6.32 -0.51 3.53
N LEU A 14 7.33 -1.26 3.98
CA LEU A 14 7.12 -2.55 4.64
C LEU A 14 6.38 -2.41 5.97
N GLU A 15 6.72 -1.38 6.74
CA GLU A 15 6.04 -1.10 8.01
C GLU A 15 4.59 -0.66 7.78
N THR A 16 4.36 0.25 6.82
CA THR A 16 3.00 0.68 6.49
C THR A 16 2.15 -0.49 5.98
N HIS A 17 2.72 -1.34 5.13
CA HIS A 17 2.04 -2.51 4.58
C HIS A 17 1.54 -3.42 5.70
N ARG A 18 2.44 -3.85 6.59
CA ARG A 18 2.11 -4.69 7.75
C ARG A 18 1.12 -4.01 8.71
N PHE A 19 1.27 -2.71 8.93
CA PHE A 19 0.37 -1.93 9.78
C PHE A 19 -1.06 -1.97 9.23
N LEU A 20 -1.23 -1.75 7.92
CA LEU A 20 -2.53 -1.75 7.29
C LEU A 20 -3.17 -3.15 7.24
N GLN A 21 -2.39 -4.20 7.00
CA GLN A 21 -2.89 -5.57 7.10
C GLN A 21 -3.37 -5.87 8.53
N LYS A 22 -2.54 -5.58 9.53
CA LYS A 22 -2.82 -5.91 10.93
C LYS A 22 -4.02 -5.14 11.50
N HIS A 23 -4.13 -3.86 11.19
CA HIS A 23 -5.08 -2.96 11.86
C HIS A 23 -6.35 -2.69 11.05
N PHE A 24 -6.28 -2.84 9.73
CA PHE A 24 -7.40 -2.55 8.82
C PHE A 24 -7.84 -3.76 7.99
N GLY A 25 -7.16 -4.91 8.14
CA GLY A 25 -7.53 -6.13 7.44
C GLY A 25 -7.32 -6.06 5.93
N LEU A 26 -6.49 -5.13 5.44
CA LEU A 26 -6.14 -5.11 4.02
C LEU A 26 -5.32 -6.36 3.67
N GLU A 27 -5.47 -6.84 2.44
CA GLU A 27 -4.76 -8.03 1.95
C GLU A 27 -3.66 -7.65 0.96
N GLY A 28 -2.57 -8.42 0.94
CA GLY A 28 -1.47 -8.19 0.00
C GLY A 28 -1.90 -8.49 -1.44
N LEU A 29 -1.51 -7.61 -2.37
CA LEU A 29 -1.84 -7.75 -3.80
C LEU A 29 -0.56 -7.78 -4.64
N GLY A 30 -0.50 -8.67 -5.63
CA GLY A 30 0.56 -8.64 -6.64
C GLY A 30 1.95 -9.07 -6.15
N GLY A 31 2.03 -9.86 -5.09
CA GLY A 31 3.27 -10.43 -4.55
C GLY A 31 3.73 -9.78 -3.24
N GLU A 32 4.92 -10.17 -2.77
CA GLU A 32 5.51 -9.63 -1.55
C GLU A 32 5.91 -8.16 -1.72
N PRO A 33 5.67 -7.30 -0.72
CA PRO A 33 6.09 -5.90 -0.76
C PRO A 33 7.62 -5.78 -0.69
N SER A 34 8.14 -4.66 -1.18
CA SER A 34 9.55 -4.29 -1.12
C SER A 34 9.74 -2.97 -0.37
N GLU A 35 10.99 -2.61 -0.08
CA GLU A 35 11.36 -1.30 0.49
C GLU A 35 10.93 -0.10 -0.39
N ALA A 36 10.72 -0.33 -1.69
CA ALA A 36 10.37 0.70 -2.65
C ALA A 36 8.86 0.82 -2.88
N MET A 37 8.14 -0.30 -2.88
CA MET A 37 6.73 -0.36 -3.25
C MET A 37 6.03 -1.62 -2.72
N GLY A 38 4.71 -1.52 -2.55
CA GLY A 38 3.83 -2.63 -2.21
C GLY A 38 2.38 -2.30 -2.52
N PHE A 39 1.54 -3.32 -2.67
CA PHE A 39 0.12 -3.14 -2.98
C PHE A 39 -0.76 -3.90 -1.99
N LEU A 40 -1.91 -3.30 -1.73
CA LEU A 40 -2.94 -3.82 -0.85
C LEU A 40 -4.31 -3.71 -1.52
N SER A 41 -5.24 -4.57 -1.14
CA SER A 41 -6.65 -4.46 -1.51
C SER A 41 -7.57 -4.67 -0.32
N ASP A 42 -8.79 -4.16 -0.42
CA ASP A 42 -9.90 -4.51 0.49
C ASP A 42 -10.90 -5.46 -0.20
N ASP A 43 -11.90 -5.88 0.56
CA ASP A 43 -13.01 -6.72 0.11
C ASP A 43 -14.05 -5.97 -0.75
N ASN A 44 -13.95 -4.63 -0.83
CA ASN A 44 -14.84 -3.75 -1.58
C ASN A 44 -14.24 -3.28 -2.92
N GLY A 45 -13.07 -3.79 -3.30
CA GLY A 45 -12.41 -3.53 -4.57
C GLY A 45 -11.56 -2.26 -4.61
N LEU A 46 -11.18 -1.69 -3.45
CA LEU A 46 -10.11 -0.71 -3.35
C LEU A 46 -8.77 -1.36 -3.68
N VAL A 47 -7.94 -0.65 -4.43
CA VAL A 47 -6.52 -0.93 -4.59
C VAL A 47 -5.73 0.23 -3.99
N LEU A 48 -4.85 -0.09 -3.04
CA LEU A 48 -3.97 0.87 -2.39
C LEU A 48 -2.53 0.57 -2.76
N SER A 49 -1.91 1.45 -3.54
CA SER A 49 -0.48 1.37 -3.84
C SER A 49 0.33 2.20 -2.85
N LEU A 50 1.36 1.58 -2.27
CA LEU A 50 2.33 2.21 -1.40
C LEU A 50 3.63 2.42 -2.18
N PHE A 51 4.15 3.63 -2.19
CA PHE A 51 5.47 3.93 -2.75
C PHE A 51 6.31 4.70 -1.75
N ARG A 52 7.60 4.36 -1.68
CA ARG A 52 8.52 5.08 -0.81
C ARG A 52 8.71 6.52 -1.32
N ALA A 53 8.66 7.48 -0.40
CA ALA A 53 9.01 8.86 -0.70
C ALA A 53 10.44 8.94 -1.26
N ALA A 54 10.63 9.73 -2.32
CA ALA A 54 11.97 10.09 -2.76
C ALA A 54 12.68 10.83 -1.62
N LYS A 55 13.97 10.55 -1.39
CA LYS A 55 14.79 11.42 -0.57
C LYS A 55 14.89 12.75 -1.32
N GLY A 56 14.25 13.79 -0.82
CA GLY A 56 14.43 15.15 -1.32
C GLY A 56 15.92 15.49 -1.30
N THR A 57 16.42 16.04 -2.40
CA THR A 57 17.79 16.56 -2.52
C THR A 57 18.00 17.78 -1.66
#